data_AF-A0A965BYK3-F1
#
_entry.id   AF-A0A965BYK3-F1
#
_cell.length_a   1.000
_cell.length_b   1.000
_cell.length_c   1.000
_cell.angle_alpha   90.00
_cell.angle_beta   90.00
_cell.angle_gamma   90.00
#
_symmetry.space_group_name_H-M   'P 1'
#
loop_
_entity.id
_entity.type
_entity.pdbx_description
1 polymer ?
#
loop_
_entity_poly.entity_id
_entity_poly.type
_entity_poly.pdbx_seq_one_letter_code
_entity_poly.pdbx_strand_id
1 'polypeptide(L)'
;MEKRVTKILDRYRVTKGRGFRLKDYDPGDTAGLEMQKTTAEALLQQGVERLAEMQDKLYAQDRWSVLCIFQAMDAAGKDGAIKHVFSGVNPQGCQVHSFKAPGPLELDHDFLWRHSIALPERGRIGIHNRSWYEEVLVLRVHPEFLGRQKLPSALIGKKIWDERLEDIGAYERYLARQGTVVLKFFLNVSEEEQKKRFLSRIDEPEKNWKFSPNDVAERAHWDSYMKAFI
;
A
#
# COMPACT_ATOMS: atom_id res chain seq x y z
N MET A 1 -21.13 -7.35 -15.73
CA MET A 1 -20.15 -6.52 -14.98
C MET A 1 -19.08 -7.38 -14.31
N GLU A 2 -19.45 -8.37 -13.49
CA GLU A 2 -18.49 -9.23 -12.76
C GLU A 2 -17.45 -9.91 -13.64
N LYS A 3 -17.83 -10.59 -14.72
CA LYS A 3 -16.88 -11.24 -15.64
C LYS A 3 -15.82 -10.27 -16.23
N ARG A 4 -16.20 -9.00 -16.45
CA ARG A 4 -15.29 -7.97 -16.98
C ARG A 4 -14.33 -7.48 -15.89
N VAL A 5 -14.82 -7.27 -14.68
CA VAL A 5 -14.01 -6.88 -13.51
C VAL A 5 -13.01 -7.99 -13.16
N THR A 6 -13.44 -9.25 -13.11
CA THR A 6 -12.54 -10.39 -12.85
C THR A 6 -11.42 -10.46 -13.87
N LYS A 7 -11.73 -10.28 -15.17
CA LYS A 7 -10.71 -10.27 -16.23
C LYS A 7 -9.67 -9.14 -16.06
N ILE A 8 -10.09 -7.98 -15.56
CA ILE A 8 -9.19 -6.86 -15.25
C ILE A 8 -8.33 -7.20 -14.03
N LEU A 9 -8.95 -7.71 -12.96
CA LEU A 9 -8.25 -8.08 -11.72
C LEU A 9 -7.21 -9.17 -11.95
N ASP A 10 -7.52 -10.19 -12.76
CA ASP A 10 -6.61 -11.29 -13.07
C ASP A 10 -5.33 -10.81 -13.76
N ARG A 11 -5.38 -9.70 -14.51
CA ARG A 11 -4.21 -9.09 -15.14
C ARG A 11 -3.24 -8.49 -14.13
N TYR A 12 -3.74 -7.94 -13.03
CA TYR A 12 -2.94 -7.24 -12.01
C TYR A 12 -2.68 -8.07 -10.75
N ARG A 13 -3.33 -9.22 -10.62
CA ARG A 13 -3.18 -10.09 -9.44
C ARG A 13 -1.92 -10.92 -9.55
N VAL A 14 -0.97 -10.67 -8.65
CA VAL A 14 0.20 -11.53 -8.46
C VAL A 14 -0.19 -12.72 -7.56
N THR A 15 -0.30 -13.91 -8.15
CA THR A 15 -0.66 -15.15 -7.41
C THR A 15 0.55 -16.02 -7.04
N LYS A 16 1.66 -15.87 -7.78
CA LYS A 16 2.94 -16.54 -7.50
C LYS A 16 4.06 -15.51 -7.70
N GLY A 17 4.92 -15.37 -6.70
CA GLY A 17 6.10 -14.50 -6.81
C GLY A 17 7.18 -15.05 -7.75
N ARG A 18 7.24 -16.38 -7.93
CA ARG A 18 8.20 -17.00 -8.86
C ARG A 18 7.93 -16.54 -10.30
N GLY A 19 8.91 -15.84 -10.88
CA GLY A 19 8.83 -15.31 -12.24
C GLY A 19 8.13 -13.95 -12.35
N PHE A 20 7.69 -13.35 -11.24
CA PHE A 20 7.23 -11.97 -11.23
C PHE A 20 8.37 -11.03 -11.62
N ARG A 21 8.09 -10.10 -12.52
CA ARG A 21 9.04 -9.05 -12.91
C ARG A 21 8.25 -7.76 -13.03
N LEU A 22 8.62 -6.75 -12.24
CA LEU A 22 7.91 -5.47 -12.24
C LEU A 22 7.88 -4.80 -13.62
N LYS A 23 8.96 -4.97 -14.41
CA LYS A 23 9.05 -4.46 -15.78
C LYS A 23 8.00 -5.01 -16.76
N ASP A 24 7.33 -6.13 -16.43
CA ASP A 24 6.27 -6.70 -17.28
C ASP A 24 4.93 -5.97 -17.07
N TYR A 25 4.86 -5.04 -16.12
CA TYR A 25 3.68 -4.26 -15.77
C TYR A 25 3.92 -2.79 -16.13
N ASP A 26 3.33 -2.36 -17.24
CA ASP A 26 3.39 -0.97 -17.71
C ASP A 26 2.60 -0.04 -16.77
N PRO A 27 3.23 1.00 -16.17
CA PRO A 27 2.55 2.00 -15.36
C PRO A 27 1.46 2.80 -16.11
N GLY A 28 1.52 2.85 -17.45
CA GLY A 28 0.53 3.50 -18.31
C GLY A 28 -0.63 2.61 -18.75
N ASP A 29 -0.64 1.34 -18.35
CA ASP A 29 -1.67 0.38 -18.77
C ASP A 29 -3.04 0.70 -18.18
N THR A 30 -4.03 0.85 -19.06
CA THR A 30 -5.44 1.12 -18.70
C THR A 30 -6.31 -0.13 -18.75
N ALA A 31 -5.74 -1.33 -18.80
CA ALA A 31 -6.46 -2.60 -18.90
C ALA A 31 -7.28 -2.77 -20.19
N GLY A 32 -6.96 -2.01 -21.25
CA GLY A 32 -7.80 -1.94 -22.45
C GLY A 32 -9.13 -1.21 -22.20
N LEU A 33 -9.21 -0.43 -21.11
CA LEU A 33 -10.25 0.56 -20.90
C LEU A 33 -9.86 1.78 -21.74
N GLU A 34 -10.11 1.73 -23.04
CA GLU A 34 -10.14 2.92 -23.91
C GLU A 34 -11.40 3.74 -23.56
N MET A 35 -11.41 4.24 -22.32
CA MET A 35 -12.55 4.91 -21.74
C MET A 35 -12.21 6.39 -21.68
N GLN A 36 -13.08 7.21 -22.30
CA GLN A 36 -13.07 8.63 -22.01
C GLN A 36 -13.12 8.82 -20.49
N LYS A 37 -12.42 9.83 -19.98
CA LYS A 37 -12.30 10.11 -18.54
C LYS A 37 -13.66 10.05 -17.83
N THR A 38 -14.70 10.58 -18.46
CA THR A 38 -16.09 10.55 -18.00
C THR A 38 -16.64 9.14 -17.76
N THR A 39 -16.30 8.18 -18.62
CA THR A 39 -16.75 6.80 -18.45
C THR A 39 -15.98 6.08 -17.33
N ALA A 40 -14.70 6.40 -17.15
CA ALA A 40 -13.93 5.89 -16.02
C ALA A 40 -14.45 6.44 -14.68
N GLU A 41 -14.82 7.72 -14.62
CA GLU A 41 -15.47 8.35 -13.47
C GLU A 41 -16.81 7.67 -13.13
N ALA A 42 -17.63 7.35 -14.14
CA ALA A 42 -18.88 6.63 -13.94
C ALA A 42 -18.67 5.20 -13.41
N LEU A 43 -17.66 4.47 -13.91
CA LEU A 43 -17.32 3.14 -13.38
C LEU A 43 -16.79 3.20 -11.94
N LEU A 44 -15.98 4.21 -11.63
CA LEU A 44 -15.50 4.45 -10.27
C LEU A 44 -16.70 4.69 -9.34
N GLN A 45 -17.64 5.54 -9.73
CA GLN A 45 -18.84 5.83 -8.94
C GLN A 45 -19.67 4.57 -8.66
N GLN A 46 -19.90 3.72 -9.67
CA GLN A 46 -20.55 2.42 -9.48
C GLN A 46 -19.78 1.51 -8.52
N GLY A 47 -18.44 1.52 -8.59
CA GLY A 47 -17.58 0.79 -7.68
C GLY A 47 -17.69 1.28 -6.24
N VAL A 48 -17.74 2.60 -6.04
CA VAL A 48 -17.89 3.24 -4.73
C VAL A 48 -19.25 2.89 -4.10
N GLU A 49 -20.33 2.95 -4.87
CA GLU A 49 -21.68 2.58 -4.41
C GLU A 49 -21.74 1.11 -3.99
N ARG A 50 -21.17 0.21 -4.81
CA ARG A 50 -21.08 -1.21 -4.48
C ARG A 50 -20.21 -1.44 -3.24
N LEU A 51 -19.11 -0.70 -3.10
CA LEU A 51 -18.25 -0.81 -1.93
C LEU A 51 -18.97 -0.37 -0.65
N ALA A 52 -19.76 0.70 -0.70
CA ALA A 52 -20.56 1.17 0.41
C ALA A 52 -21.59 0.11 0.86
N GLU A 53 -22.35 -0.45 -0.10
CA GLU A 53 -23.32 -1.51 0.18
C GLU A 53 -22.66 -2.76 0.79
N MET A 54 -21.49 -3.15 0.28
CA MET A 54 -20.74 -4.30 0.81
C MET A 54 -20.16 -4.01 2.19
N GLN A 55 -19.76 -2.77 2.46
CA GLN A 55 -19.28 -2.37 3.78
C GLN A 55 -20.40 -2.39 4.82
N ASP A 56 -21.62 -1.96 4.47
CA ASP A 56 -22.78 -2.06 5.38
C ASP A 56 -23.06 -3.53 5.75
N LYS A 57 -22.98 -4.44 4.77
CA LYS A 57 -23.11 -5.88 5.01
C LYS A 57 -21.97 -6.43 5.86
N LEU A 58 -20.73 -6.02 5.60
CA LEU A 58 -19.56 -6.41 6.41
C LEU A 58 -19.77 -6.00 7.86
N TYR A 59 -20.16 -4.75 8.09
CA TYR A 59 -20.38 -4.16 9.41
C TYR A 59 -21.49 -4.88 10.17
N ALA A 60 -22.63 -5.11 9.52
CA ALA A 60 -23.75 -5.83 10.14
C ALA A 60 -23.43 -7.31 10.43
N GLN A 61 -22.58 -7.94 9.61
CA GLN A 61 -22.21 -9.35 9.81
C GLN A 61 -21.28 -9.55 11.00
N ASP A 62 -20.37 -8.60 11.27
CA ASP A 62 -19.43 -8.60 12.39
C ASP A 62 -18.63 -9.91 12.57
N ARG A 63 -18.21 -10.52 11.46
CA ARG A 63 -17.44 -11.78 11.46
C ARG A 63 -16.10 -11.70 10.73
N TRP A 64 -16.02 -10.85 9.72
CA TRP A 64 -14.83 -10.64 8.92
C TRP A 64 -14.33 -9.22 9.14
N SER A 65 -13.04 -9.02 8.95
CA SER A 65 -12.46 -7.68 8.76
C SER A 65 -11.73 -7.64 7.43
N VAL A 66 -11.57 -6.46 6.85
CA VAL A 66 -10.85 -6.27 5.58
C VAL A 66 -9.69 -5.33 5.83
N LEU A 67 -8.47 -5.75 5.51
CA LEU A 67 -7.26 -4.94 5.60
C LEU A 67 -6.77 -4.61 4.20
N CYS A 68 -6.80 -3.33 3.83
CA CYS A 68 -6.28 -2.80 2.57
C CYS A 68 -4.93 -2.12 2.80
N ILE A 69 -3.86 -2.68 2.24
CA ILE A 69 -2.49 -2.18 2.36
C ILE A 69 -2.12 -1.45 1.07
N PHE A 70 -1.68 -0.21 1.19
CA PHE A 70 -1.24 0.60 0.06
C PHE A 70 0.25 0.92 0.17
N GLN A 71 1.02 0.43 -0.80
CA GLN A 71 2.43 0.73 -0.97
C GLN A 71 2.67 1.41 -2.32
N ALA A 72 3.59 2.36 -2.35
CA ALA A 72 3.90 3.12 -3.56
C ALA A 72 5.16 3.97 -3.36
N MET A 73 5.82 4.34 -4.46
CA MET A 73 6.80 5.43 -4.46
C MET A 73 6.14 6.76 -4.09
N ASP A 74 6.94 7.71 -3.60
CA ASP A 74 6.44 9.07 -3.36
C ASP A 74 5.88 9.69 -4.65
N ALA A 75 4.85 10.51 -4.49
CA ALA A 75 4.04 11.05 -5.59
C ALA A 75 3.32 10.05 -6.51
N ALA A 76 3.28 8.75 -6.19
CA ALA A 76 2.51 7.76 -6.96
C ALA A 76 0.97 7.92 -6.86
N GLY A 77 0.46 8.75 -5.95
CA GLY A 77 -0.97 9.10 -5.88
C GLY A 77 -1.79 8.28 -4.88
N LYS A 78 -1.13 7.60 -3.94
CA LYS A 78 -1.75 6.77 -2.89
C LYS A 78 -2.85 7.48 -2.10
N ASP A 79 -2.59 8.69 -1.59
CA ASP A 79 -3.58 9.45 -0.82
C ASP A 79 -4.82 9.80 -1.65
N GLY A 80 -4.62 10.11 -2.93
CA GLY A 80 -5.71 10.37 -3.88
C GLY A 80 -6.53 9.11 -4.14
N ALA A 81 -5.87 7.97 -4.40
CA ALA A 81 -6.53 6.69 -4.63
C ALA A 81 -7.39 6.28 -3.42
N ILE A 82 -6.84 6.39 -2.19
CA ILE A 82 -7.59 6.10 -0.96
C ILE A 82 -8.79 7.05 -0.85
N LYS A 83 -8.59 8.36 -1.03
CA LYS A 83 -9.67 9.35 -0.95
C LYS A 83 -10.82 9.04 -1.92
N HIS A 84 -10.51 8.66 -3.16
CA HIS A 84 -11.52 8.44 -4.20
C HIS A 84 -12.22 7.10 -4.09
N VAL A 85 -11.49 6.01 -3.77
CA VAL A 85 -12.07 4.67 -3.67
C VAL A 85 -13.00 4.55 -2.46
N PHE A 86 -12.67 5.21 -1.34
CA PHE A 86 -13.42 5.08 -0.08
C PHE A 86 -14.37 6.26 0.19
N SER A 87 -14.59 7.16 -0.78
CA SER A 87 -15.38 8.39 -0.59
C SER A 87 -16.85 8.16 -0.20
N GLY A 88 -17.44 7.03 -0.62
CA GLY A 88 -18.83 6.68 -0.32
C GLY A 88 -19.00 5.70 0.85
N VAL A 89 -17.91 5.27 1.49
CA VAL A 89 -17.96 4.30 2.59
C VAL A 89 -18.32 5.01 3.89
N ASN A 90 -19.16 4.38 4.72
CA ASN A 90 -19.52 4.94 6.02
C ASN A 90 -18.27 5.06 6.91
N PRO A 91 -17.93 6.27 7.42
CA PRO A 91 -16.76 6.47 8.26
C PRO A 91 -16.72 5.60 9.52
N GLN A 92 -17.88 5.14 10.03
CA GLN A 92 -17.92 4.25 11.19
C GLN A 92 -17.33 2.86 10.88
N GLY A 93 -17.47 2.40 9.63
CA GLY A 93 -16.98 1.10 9.18
C GLY A 93 -15.60 1.12 8.52
N CYS A 94 -14.90 2.27 8.50
CA CYS A 94 -13.63 2.43 7.79
C CYS A 94 -12.64 3.29 8.58
N GLN A 95 -11.40 2.83 8.69
CA GLN A 95 -10.33 3.56 9.40
C GLN A 95 -9.03 3.58 8.59
N VAL A 96 -8.40 4.74 8.52
CA VAL A 96 -7.12 4.94 7.81
C VAL A 96 -6.01 5.15 8.83
N HIS A 97 -4.98 4.30 8.78
CA HIS A 97 -3.74 4.46 9.52
C HIS A 97 -2.60 4.76 8.54
N SER A 98 -1.99 5.94 8.69
CA SER A 98 -0.84 6.36 7.88
C SER A 98 0.44 6.19 8.68
N PHE A 99 1.27 5.22 8.29
CA PHE A 99 2.51 4.94 9.00
C PHE A 99 3.63 5.88 8.51
N LYS A 100 4.30 6.52 9.47
CA LYS A 100 5.50 7.34 9.25
C LYS A 100 6.70 6.63 9.87
N ALA A 101 7.87 7.30 9.88
CA ALA A 101 9.04 6.80 10.60
C ALA A 101 8.67 6.42 12.05
N PRO A 102 9.16 5.28 12.58
CA PRO A 102 8.78 4.81 13.89
C PRO A 102 9.33 5.72 15.00
N GLY A 103 8.49 6.01 16.00
CA GLY A 103 8.87 6.76 17.20
C GLY A 103 9.59 5.89 18.25
N PRO A 104 10.06 6.48 19.36
CA PRO A 104 10.84 5.76 20.37
C PRO A 104 10.12 4.56 20.99
N LEU A 105 8.80 4.65 21.21
CA LEU A 105 7.97 3.55 21.72
C LEU A 105 7.87 2.42 20.69
N GLU A 106 7.63 2.77 19.42
CA GLU A 106 7.52 1.78 18.34
C GLU A 106 8.87 1.07 18.09
N LEU A 107 10.00 1.78 18.25
CA LEU A 107 11.35 1.22 18.18
C LEU A 107 11.75 0.37 19.39
N ASP A 108 10.98 0.39 20.47
CA ASP A 108 11.17 -0.47 21.65
C ASP A 108 10.45 -1.82 21.51
N HIS A 109 9.62 -1.97 20.48
CA HIS A 109 8.90 -3.20 20.14
C HIS A 109 9.42 -3.81 18.84
N ASP A 110 8.92 -5.00 18.49
CA ASP A 110 9.12 -5.56 17.16
C ASP A 110 8.39 -4.73 16.09
N PHE A 111 8.82 -4.89 14.83
CA PHE A 111 8.31 -4.05 13.75
C PHE A 111 6.82 -4.28 13.42
N LEU A 112 6.25 -5.44 13.77
CA LEU A 112 4.84 -5.75 13.51
C LEU A 112 3.91 -5.18 14.58
N TRP A 113 4.42 -4.92 15.79
CA TRP A 113 3.62 -4.46 16.94
C TRP A 113 2.74 -3.25 16.61
N ARG A 114 3.34 -2.17 16.07
CA ARG A 114 2.61 -0.93 15.75
C ARG A 114 1.50 -1.15 14.73
N HIS A 115 1.70 -2.08 13.79
CA HIS A 115 0.72 -2.40 12.77
C HIS A 115 -0.38 -3.31 13.32
N SER A 116 -0.02 -4.17 14.28
CA SER A 116 -0.93 -5.08 14.98
C SER A 116 -1.95 -4.30 15.82
N ILE A 117 -1.51 -3.23 16.48
CA ILE A 117 -2.41 -2.30 17.20
C ILE A 117 -3.43 -1.65 16.26
N ALA A 118 -3.02 -1.36 15.03
CA ALA A 118 -3.81 -0.66 14.03
C ALA A 118 -4.59 -1.61 13.09
N LEU A 119 -4.77 -2.87 13.45
CA LEU A 119 -5.59 -3.80 12.68
C LEU A 119 -7.08 -3.45 12.81
N PRO A 120 -7.88 -3.68 11.75
CA PRO A 120 -9.32 -3.48 11.82
C PRO A 120 -10.00 -4.54 12.69
N GLU A 121 -10.96 -4.07 13.49
CA GLU A 121 -11.92 -4.91 14.18
C GLU A 121 -12.84 -5.63 13.17
N ARG A 122 -13.61 -6.60 13.66
CA ARG A 122 -14.67 -7.25 12.88
C ARG A 122 -15.68 -6.22 12.39
N GLY A 123 -16.22 -6.48 11.21
CA GLY A 123 -17.15 -5.58 10.55
C GLY A 123 -16.52 -4.35 9.88
N ARG A 124 -15.20 -4.15 10.00
CA ARG A 124 -14.54 -2.92 9.56
C ARG A 124 -13.54 -3.13 8.42
N ILE A 125 -13.32 -2.06 7.68
CA ILE A 125 -12.25 -1.91 6.70
C ILE A 125 -11.13 -1.10 7.34
N GLY A 126 -9.94 -1.69 7.47
CA GLY A 126 -8.71 -1.02 7.86
C GLY A 126 -7.89 -0.68 6.63
N ILE A 127 -7.43 0.56 6.52
CA ILE A 127 -6.58 1.03 5.43
C ILE A 127 -5.23 1.39 6.00
N HIS A 128 -4.20 0.65 5.59
CA HIS A 128 -2.81 0.93 5.92
C HIS A 128 -2.19 1.71 4.77
N ASN A 129 -1.99 3.02 4.98
CA ASN A 129 -1.25 3.89 4.07
C ASN A 129 0.23 3.85 4.46
N ARG A 130 1.05 3.10 3.69
CA ARG A 130 2.29 2.44 4.17
C ARG A 130 1.96 1.34 5.19
N SER A 131 2.89 0.43 5.46
CA SER A 131 2.67 -0.75 6.31
C SER A 131 3.99 -1.38 6.74
N TRP A 132 3.95 -2.58 7.32
CA TRP A 132 5.13 -3.40 7.63
C TRP A 132 6.05 -3.67 6.43
N TYR A 133 5.58 -3.45 5.19
CA TYR A 133 6.44 -3.57 4.02
C TYR A 133 7.56 -2.52 4.00
N GLU A 134 7.45 -1.40 4.72
CA GLU A 134 8.55 -0.44 4.88
C GLU A 134 9.83 -1.11 5.44
N GLU A 135 9.67 -2.15 6.26
CA GLU A 135 10.76 -2.91 6.88
C GLU A 135 11.55 -3.78 5.88
N VAL A 136 11.04 -3.95 4.67
CA VAL A 136 11.72 -4.61 3.55
C VAL A 136 11.81 -3.70 2.31
N LEU A 137 11.45 -2.41 2.45
CA LEU A 137 11.57 -1.40 1.41
C LEU A 137 12.61 -0.36 1.81
N VAL A 138 12.20 0.69 2.54
CA VAL A 138 13.09 1.79 2.94
C VAL A 138 14.29 1.28 3.73
N LEU A 139 14.13 0.28 4.60
CA LEU A 139 15.25 -0.31 5.36
C LEU A 139 16.22 -1.11 4.49
N ARG A 140 15.79 -1.68 3.36
CA ARG A 140 16.70 -2.32 2.39
C ARG A 140 17.51 -1.30 1.61
N VAL A 141 16.93 -0.14 1.34
CA VAL A 141 17.59 0.97 0.63
C VAL A 141 18.56 1.70 1.57
N HIS A 142 18.14 1.91 2.82
CA HIS A 142 18.84 2.66 3.87
C HIS A 142 19.07 1.76 5.11
N PRO A 143 20.02 0.81 5.05
CA PRO A 143 20.25 -0.16 6.11
C PRO A 143 20.72 0.46 7.44
N GLU A 144 21.17 1.71 7.45
CA GLU A 144 21.46 2.44 8.68
C GLU A 144 20.23 2.65 9.57
N PHE A 145 19.02 2.63 9.00
CA PHE A 145 17.78 2.68 9.78
C PHE A 145 17.55 1.39 10.58
N LEU A 146 18.04 0.25 10.10
CA LEU A 146 18.03 -1.00 10.86
C LEU A 146 18.88 -0.86 12.13
N GLY A 147 20.01 -0.14 12.07
CA GLY A 147 20.85 0.13 13.23
C GLY A 147 20.20 1.02 14.30
N ARG A 148 19.11 1.71 13.97
CA ARG A 148 18.30 2.47 14.94
C ARG A 148 17.28 1.59 15.67
N GLN A 149 17.00 0.40 15.14
CA GLN A 149 16.18 -0.57 15.83
C GLN A 149 17.00 -1.23 16.93
N LYS A 150 16.40 -1.42 18.09
CA LYS A 150 17.08 -1.97 19.29
C LYS A 150 17.22 -3.49 19.22
N LEU A 151 17.47 -4.04 18.03
CA LEU A 151 17.66 -5.46 17.83
C LEU A 151 19.04 -5.89 18.37
N PRO A 152 19.14 -7.05 19.03
CA PRO A 152 20.44 -7.65 19.35
C PRO A 152 21.29 -7.79 18.09
N SER A 153 22.53 -7.30 18.13
CA SER A 153 23.43 -7.30 16.96
C SER A 153 23.68 -8.69 16.38
N ALA A 154 23.62 -9.74 17.21
CA ALA A 154 23.73 -11.13 16.79
C ALA A 154 22.60 -11.61 15.85
N LEU A 155 21.44 -10.92 15.86
CA LEU A 155 20.30 -11.22 14.99
C LEU A 155 20.34 -10.42 13.68
N ILE A 156 21.22 -9.42 13.56
CA ILE A 156 21.35 -8.61 12.34
C ILE A 156 22.33 -9.31 11.39
N GLY A 157 21.83 -10.35 10.72
CA GLY A 157 22.60 -11.18 9.80
C GLY A 157 22.31 -10.94 8.31
N LYS A 158 23.04 -11.63 7.44
CA LYS A 158 22.83 -11.60 5.96
C LYS A 158 21.42 -12.04 5.55
N LYS A 159 20.72 -12.78 6.40
CA LYS A 159 19.39 -13.35 6.16
C LYS A 159 18.23 -12.49 6.67
N ILE A 160 18.51 -11.37 7.34
CA ILE A 160 17.49 -10.54 8.00
C ILE A 160 16.33 -10.17 7.07
N TRP A 161 16.63 -9.93 5.79
CA TRP A 161 15.65 -9.56 4.79
C TRP A 161 14.76 -10.71 4.33
N ASP A 162 15.31 -11.93 4.29
CA ASP A 162 14.56 -13.15 3.96
C ASP A 162 13.70 -13.55 5.15
N GLU A 163 14.24 -13.48 6.36
CA GLU A 163 13.55 -13.72 7.62
C GLU A 163 12.36 -12.77 7.79
N ARG A 164 12.53 -11.46 7.53
CA ARG A 164 11.42 -10.49 7.56
C ARG A 164 10.31 -10.80 6.54
N LEU A 165 10.68 -11.22 5.33
CA LEU A 165 9.68 -11.61 4.32
C LEU A 165 8.93 -12.87 4.76
N GLU A 166 9.62 -13.84 5.36
CA GLU A 166 9.00 -15.02 5.95
C GLU A 166 8.04 -14.65 7.07
N ASP A 167 8.45 -13.78 7.99
CA ASP A 167 7.64 -13.28 9.12
C ASP A 167 6.40 -12.54 8.63
N ILE A 168 6.54 -11.61 7.68
CA ILE A 168 5.41 -10.91 7.05
C ILE A 168 4.44 -11.92 6.43
N GLY A 169 4.96 -12.89 5.67
CA GLY A 169 4.14 -13.93 5.05
C GLY A 169 3.43 -14.80 6.10
N ALA A 170 4.10 -15.14 7.20
CA ALA A 170 3.54 -15.91 8.30
C ALA A 170 2.44 -15.12 9.04
N TYR A 171 2.67 -13.83 9.27
CA TYR A 171 1.72 -12.94 9.92
C TYR A 171 0.46 -12.75 9.08
N GLU A 172 0.59 -12.50 7.78
CA GLU A 172 -0.57 -12.39 6.89
C GLU A 172 -1.36 -13.71 6.79
N ARG A 173 -0.67 -14.86 6.77
CA ARG A 173 -1.33 -16.19 6.86
C ARG A 173 -2.05 -16.38 8.20
N TYR A 174 -1.48 -15.89 9.30
CA TYR A 174 -2.13 -15.89 10.61
C TYR A 174 -3.41 -15.04 10.58
N LEU A 175 -3.33 -13.79 10.09
CA LEU A 175 -4.47 -12.89 9.97
C LEU A 175 -5.60 -13.48 9.11
N ALA A 176 -5.26 -14.10 7.98
CA ALA A 176 -6.24 -14.74 7.10
C ALA A 176 -6.99 -15.88 7.82
N ARG A 177 -6.28 -16.70 8.61
CA ARG A 177 -6.91 -17.76 9.44
C ARG A 177 -7.77 -17.20 10.56
N GLN A 178 -7.44 -15.99 11.01
CA GLN A 178 -8.24 -15.23 11.97
C GLN A 178 -9.28 -14.34 11.27
N GLY A 179 -9.77 -14.66 10.07
CA GLY A 179 -10.91 -13.97 9.45
C GLY A 179 -10.64 -12.52 8.98
N THR A 180 -9.38 -12.14 8.79
CA THR A 180 -9.01 -10.86 8.17
C THR A 180 -8.68 -11.07 6.71
N VAL A 181 -9.44 -10.44 5.80
CA VAL A 181 -9.14 -10.46 4.36
C VAL A 181 -8.08 -9.40 4.07
N VAL A 182 -6.88 -9.84 3.71
CA VAL A 182 -5.75 -8.95 3.40
C VAL A 182 -5.67 -8.68 1.90
N LEU A 183 -5.81 -7.42 1.50
CA LEU A 183 -5.69 -6.94 0.12
C LEU A 183 -4.52 -5.96 0.03
N LYS A 184 -3.60 -6.19 -0.92
CA LYS A 184 -2.34 -5.44 -1.03
C LYS A 184 -2.25 -4.79 -2.40
N PHE A 185 -2.04 -3.48 -2.41
CA PHE A 185 -2.01 -2.65 -3.60
C PHE A 185 -0.66 -1.95 -3.69
N PHE A 186 0.09 -2.27 -4.73
CA PHE A 186 1.26 -1.50 -5.14
C PHE A 186 0.86 -0.55 -6.26
N LEU A 187 0.95 0.76 -6.02
CA LEU A 187 0.69 1.77 -7.05
C LEU A 187 1.98 2.00 -7.84
N ASN A 188 2.07 1.29 -8.96
CA ASN A 188 3.20 1.37 -9.88
C ASN A 188 3.14 2.68 -10.68
N VAL A 189 4.15 3.53 -10.52
CA VAL A 189 4.29 4.80 -11.26
C VAL A 189 5.63 4.77 -12.00
N SER A 190 5.69 5.35 -13.19
CA SER A 190 6.96 5.47 -13.90
C SER A 190 7.83 6.57 -13.29
N GLU A 191 9.14 6.48 -13.52
CA GLU A 191 10.08 7.48 -13.05
C GLU A 191 9.77 8.87 -13.66
N GLU A 192 9.38 8.91 -14.93
CA GLU A 192 9.02 10.12 -15.67
C GLU A 192 7.75 10.76 -15.12
N GLU A 193 6.73 9.95 -14.84
CA GLU A 193 5.47 10.44 -14.27
C GLU A 193 5.67 10.97 -12.85
N GLN A 194 6.50 10.31 -12.04
CA GLN A 194 6.86 10.83 -10.72
C GLN A 194 7.54 12.22 -10.84
N LYS A 195 8.45 12.41 -11.80
CA LYS A 195 9.11 13.70 -12.03
C LYS A 195 8.09 14.79 -12.36
N LYS A 196 7.17 14.51 -13.28
CA LYS A 196 6.10 15.45 -13.66
C LYS A 196 5.27 15.87 -12.45
N ARG A 197 4.90 14.92 -11.58
CA ARG A 197 4.12 15.19 -10.36
C ARG A 197 4.90 15.95 -9.30
N PHE A 198 6.22 15.79 -9.21
CA PHE A 198 7.03 16.62 -8.33
C PHE A 198 7.12 18.06 -8.83
N LEU A 199 7.37 18.26 -10.12
CA LEU A 199 7.37 19.61 -10.71
C LEU A 199 6.02 20.30 -10.50
N SER A 200 4.92 19.61 -10.77
CA SER A 200 3.58 20.17 -10.54
C SER A 200 3.30 20.53 -9.08
N ARG A 201 3.92 19.85 -8.11
CA ARG A 201 3.79 20.19 -6.68
C ARG A 201 4.61 21.40 -6.26
N ILE A 202 5.61 21.79 -7.06
CA ILE A 202 6.45 22.97 -6.84
C ILE A 202 5.83 24.18 -7.55
N ASP A 203 5.32 23.95 -8.76
CA ASP A 203 4.82 25.00 -9.64
C ASP A 203 3.39 25.45 -9.26
N GLU A 204 2.61 24.59 -8.59
CA GLU A 204 1.23 24.88 -8.16
C GLU A 204 1.19 25.27 -6.66
N PRO A 205 0.99 26.56 -6.32
CA PRO A 205 1.08 27.05 -4.94
C PRO A 205 0.21 26.29 -3.92
N GLU A 206 -0.96 25.82 -4.32
CA GLU A 206 -1.91 25.06 -3.52
C GLU A 206 -1.45 23.62 -3.21
N LYS A 207 -0.42 23.13 -3.89
CA LYS A 207 0.18 21.80 -3.70
C LYS A 207 1.55 21.86 -3.01
N ASN A 208 2.16 23.03 -2.88
CA ASN A 208 3.49 23.20 -2.28
C ASN A 208 3.61 22.57 -0.88
N TRP A 209 2.54 22.60 -0.08
CA TRP A 209 2.52 21.98 1.25
C TRP A 209 2.67 20.44 1.23
N LYS A 210 2.47 19.79 0.08
CA LYS A 210 2.67 18.35 -0.14
C LYS A 210 4.07 18.00 -0.63
N PHE A 211 4.91 18.99 -0.91
CA PHE A 211 6.26 18.77 -1.38
C PHE A 211 7.23 18.65 -0.20
N SER A 212 8.13 17.68 -0.28
CA SER A 212 9.18 17.46 0.71
C SER A 212 10.53 17.32 -0.02
N PRO A 213 11.58 18.04 0.37
CA PRO A 213 12.93 17.85 -0.19
C PRO A 213 13.44 16.41 -0.04
N ASN A 214 13.01 15.71 1.02
CA ASN A 214 13.37 14.31 1.21
C ASN A 214 12.81 13.41 0.10
N ASP A 215 11.64 13.74 -0.48
CA ASP A 215 11.06 12.96 -1.58
C ASP A 215 11.99 12.98 -2.83
N VAL A 216 12.72 14.08 -3.02
CA VAL A 216 13.72 14.20 -4.10
C VAL A 216 14.98 13.41 -3.79
N ALA A 217 15.41 13.37 -2.52
CA ALA A 217 16.52 12.53 -2.10
C ALA A 217 16.20 11.04 -2.29
N GLU A 218 15.00 10.60 -1.90
CA GLU A 218 14.56 9.20 -2.09
C GLU A 218 14.48 8.81 -3.56
N ARG A 219 14.13 9.76 -4.44
CA ARG A 219 14.13 9.53 -5.89
C ARG A 219 15.52 9.16 -6.43
N ALA A 220 16.61 9.65 -5.84
CA ALA A 220 17.96 9.26 -6.27
C ALA A 220 18.24 7.76 -6.07
N HIS A 221 17.45 7.09 -5.23
CA HIS A 221 17.53 5.66 -4.96
C HIS A 221 16.49 4.84 -5.75
N TRP A 222 15.93 5.38 -6.85
CA TRP A 222 14.87 4.75 -7.64
C TRP A 222 15.14 3.26 -7.94
N ASP A 223 16.29 2.95 -8.51
CA ASP A 223 16.66 1.57 -8.87
C ASP A 223 16.74 0.64 -7.66
N SER A 224 17.18 1.15 -6.51
CA SER A 224 17.23 0.38 -5.27
C SER A 224 15.82 0.10 -4.74
N TYR A 225 14.91 1.08 -4.80
CA TYR A 225 13.51 0.88 -4.46
C TYR A 225 12.81 -0.10 -5.39
N MET A 226 12.98 0.04 -6.70
CA MET A 226 12.38 -0.87 -7.67
C MET A 226 12.86 -2.31 -7.47
N LYS A 227 14.14 -2.51 -7.11
CA LYS A 227 14.66 -3.82 -6.71
C LYS A 227 14.04 -4.33 -5.40
N ALA A 228 13.80 -3.46 -4.42
CA ALA A 228 13.19 -3.85 -3.15
C ALA A 228 11.70 -4.23 -3.27
N PHE A 229 10.98 -3.69 -4.27
CA PHE A 229 9.59 -4.04 -4.58
C PHE A 229 9.42 -5.42 -5.26
N ILE A 230 10.51 -6.03 -5.75
CA ILE A 230 10.51 -7.33 -6.45
C ILE A 230 10.91 -8.44 -5.46
#